data_AF-A0A430Q756-F1
#
_entry.id   AF-A0A430Q756-F1
#
_cell.length_a   1.000
_cell.length_b   1.000
_cell.length_c   1.000
_cell.angle_alpha   90.00
_cell.angle_beta   90.00
_cell.angle_gamma   90.00
#
_symmetry.space_group_name_H-M   'P 1'
#
loop_
_entity.id
_entity.type
_entity.pdbx_description
1 polymer ?
#
loop_
_entity_poly.entity_id
_entity_poly.type
_entity_poly.pdbx_seq_one_letter_code
_entity_poly.pdbx_strand_id
1 'polypeptide(L)'
;SDSIYSQNIVKRSSNRLNLKITPVYDRKVVTSKAFSKIKRAVEGAVKFWEKALFVEVKKPENVVIQRTCELGSMVTSSTENKPHCRRDTCKKSETCFNMEIPNKYLSACHARKYRETKEMFTEGEGIAPNEFVLLVSRNNVSCGGNVLAWASYCSQDPHTSRPNLGIVNYCLTEDAILGANEKKLEDVTKHEICHALGFLPTVYSNLPDLSPQYRMPNGK
;
A
#
# COMPACT_ATOMS: atom_id res chain seq x y z
N SER A 1 -2.65 35.66 -46.98
CA SER A 1 -1.90 34.39 -47.07
C SER A 1 -1.92 33.76 -45.70
N ASP A 2 -2.95 32.96 -45.46
CA ASP A 2 -3.20 32.28 -44.21
C ASP A 2 -2.18 31.16 -44.00
N SER A 3 -1.50 31.15 -42.85
CA SER A 3 -0.84 29.95 -42.34
C SER A 3 -1.10 29.85 -40.84
N ILE A 4 -2.23 29.22 -40.55
CA ILE A 4 -2.64 28.72 -39.24
C ILE A 4 -1.58 27.70 -38.80
N TYR A 5 -0.74 28.07 -37.82
CA TYR A 5 0.02 27.07 -37.06
C TYR A 5 -0.97 26.32 -36.19
N SER A 6 -1.39 25.15 -36.68
CA SER A 6 -2.13 24.16 -35.91
C SER A 6 -1.36 23.84 -34.63
N GLN A 7 -1.88 24.32 -33.50
CA GLN A 7 -1.49 23.77 -32.20
C GLN A 7 -1.93 22.31 -32.21
N ASN A 8 -0.97 21.41 -32.40
CA ASN A 8 -1.12 20.01 -32.05
C ASN A 8 -1.28 19.94 -30.53
N ILE A 9 -2.48 20.23 -30.04
CA ILE A 9 -2.95 19.78 -28.74
C ILE A 9 -3.04 18.27 -28.90
N VAL A 10 -1.93 17.58 -28.63
CA VAL A 10 -1.93 16.15 -28.37
C VAL A 10 -2.84 15.98 -27.17
N LYS A 11 -4.11 15.62 -27.42
CA LYS A 11 -4.99 15.08 -26.39
C LYS A 11 -4.28 13.84 -25.86
N ARG A 12 -3.55 13.99 -24.73
CA ARG A 12 -3.10 12.86 -23.92
C ARG A 12 -4.33 12.00 -23.69
N SER A 13 -4.38 10.82 -24.31
CA SER A 13 -5.24 9.73 -23.86
C SER A 13 -5.09 9.66 -22.34
N SER A 14 -6.19 9.83 -21.61
CA SER A 14 -6.19 9.99 -20.17
C SER A 14 -5.79 8.68 -19.50
N ASN A 15 -4.49 8.41 -19.36
CA ASN A 15 -3.97 7.37 -18.45
C ASN A 15 -4.16 7.74 -16.96
N ARG A 16 -5.11 8.63 -16.67
CA ARG A 16 -5.48 9.05 -15.32
C ARG A 16 -6.72 8.30 -14.90
N LEU A 17 -6.60 7.51 -13.85
CA LEU A 17 -7.72 6.81 -13.22
C LEU A 17 -7.96 7.41 -11.84
N ASN A 18 -9.20 7.37 -11.35
CA ASN A 18 -9.47 7.69 -9.96
C ASN A 18 -8.68 6.72 -9.07
N LEU A 19 -8.13 7.22 -7.97
CA LEU A 19 -7.60 6.35 -6.93
C LEU A 19 -8.72 5.43 -6.45
N LYS A 20 -8.41 4.14 -6.31
CA LYS A 20 -9.28 3.16 -5.65
C LYS A 20 -8.59 2.67 -4.38
N ILE A 21 -9.23 2.79 -3.23
CA ILE A 21 -8.69 2.27 -1.98
C ILE A 21 -9.49 1.03 -1.60
N THR A 22 -8.79 -0.10 -1.37
CA THR A 22 -9.40 -1.36 -0.95
C THR A 22 -9.02 -1.66 0.49
N PRO A 23 -9.91 -1.43 1.47
CA PRO A 23 -9.65 -1.76 2.86
C PRO A 23 -9.62 -3.28 3.10
N VAL A 24 -8.64 -3.73 3.87
CA VAL A 24 -8.55 -5.10 4.39
C VAL A 24 -8.48 -4.97 5.91
N TYR A 25 -9.43 -5.57 6.62
CA TYR A 25 -9.52 -5.45 8.08
C TYR A 25 -8.87 -6.66 8.75
N ASP A 26 -8.05 -6.39 9.78
CA ASP A 26 -7.49 -7.43 10.64
C ASP A 26 -8.61 -8.21 11.33
N ARG A 27 -8.39 -9.50 11.57
CA ARG A 27 -9.38 -10.37 12.22
C ARG A 27 -9.83 -9.80 13.57
N LYS A 28 -8.91 -9.25 14.37
CA LYS A 28 -9.23 -8.67 15.68
C LYS A 28 -10.11 -7.42 15.55
N VAL A 29 -9.96 -6.66 14.47
CA VAL A 29 -10.82 -5.51 14.16
C VAL A 29 -12.21 -6.01 13.79
N VAL A 30 -12.31 -6.99 12.90
CA VAL A 30 -13.60 -7.56 12.44
C VAL A 30 -14.41 -8.15 13.60
N THR A 31 -13.76 -8.84 14.53
CA THR A 31 -14.43 -9.47 15.69
C THR A 31 -14.70 -8.50 16.85
N SER A 32 -14.26 -7.24 16.75
CA SER A 32 -14.41 -6.25 17.82
C SER A 32 -15.82 -5.62 17.82
N LYS A 33 -16.30 -5.20 18.99
CA LYS A 33 -17.52 -4.37 19.12
C LYS A 33 -17.37 -3.03 18.42
N ALA A 34 -16.13 -2.53 18.34
CA ALA A 34 -15.80 -1.29 17.64
C ALA A 34 -15.82 -1.40 16.10
N PHE A 35 -15.97 -2.61 15.53
CA PHE A 35 -15.86 -2.85 14.09
C PHE A 35 -16.75 -1.92 13.27
N SER A 36 -18.03 -1.79 13.63
CA SER A 36 -18.98 -0.98 12.86
C SER A 36 -18.54 0.49 12.79
N LYS A 37 -17.96 1.01 13.88
CA LYS A 37 -17.52 2.40 13.99
C LYS A 37 -16.21 2.65 13.26
N ILE A 38 -15.26 1.71 13.35
CA ILE A 38 -14.03 1.71 12.55
C ILE A 38 -14.37 1.64 11.05
N LYS A 39 -15.27 0.74 10.65
CA LYS A 39 -15.70 0.58 9.27
C LYS A 39 -16.29 1.87 8.70
N ARG A 40 -17.19 2.55 9.44
CA ARG A 40 -17.74 3.85 9.03
C ARG A 40 -16.66 4.92 8.85
N ALA A 41 -15.74 5.04 9.80
CA ALA A 41 -14.64 6.00 9.72
C ALA A 41 -13.72 5.74 8.52
N VAL A 42 -13.38 4.47 8.26
CA VAL A 42 -12.58 4.07 7.09
C VAL A 42 -13.33 4.34 5.80
N GLU A 43 -14.61 4.00 5.69
CA GLU A 43 -15.40 4.25 4.48
C GLU A 43 -15.55 5.75 4.18
N GLY A 44 -15.78 6.58 5.20
CA GLY A 44 -15.82 8.03 5.05
C GLY A 44 -14.49 8.61 4.57
N ALA A 45 -13.39 8.17 5.18
CA ALA A 45 -12.05 8.60 4.81
C ALA A 45 -11.62 8.11 3.42
N VAL A 46 -11.95 6.87 3.05
CA VAL A 46 -11.70 6.30 1.72
C VAL A 46 -12.42 7.13 0.65
N LYS A 47 -13.72 7.38 0.82
CA LYS A 47 -14.51 8.19 -0.13
C LYS A 47 -13.93 9.59 -0.31
N PHE A 48 -13.42 10.20 0.75
CA PHE A 48 -12.76 11.49 0.68
C PHE A 48 -11.53 11.45 -0.24
N TRP A 49 -10.65 10.47 -0.04
CA TRP A 49 -9.40 10.37 -0.81
C TRP A 49 -9.61 9.90 -2.25
N GLU A 50 -10.50 8.94 -2.49
CA GLU A 50 -10.85 8.50 -3.86
C GLU A 50 -11.47 9.62 -4.69
N LYS A 51 -12.20 10.55 -4.05
CA LYS A 51 -12.74 11.76 -4.71
C LYS A 51 -11.66 12.82 -4.97
N ALA A 52 -10.65 12.90 -4.11
CA ALA A 52 -9.64 13.95 -4.16
C ALA A 52 -8.48 13.64 -5.12
N LEU A 53 -8.18 12.35 -5.35
CA LEU A 53 -6.93 11.93 -5.98
C LEU A 53 -7.14 11.11 -7.26
N PHE A 54 -6.30 11.39 -8.24
CA PHE A 54 -6.16 10.63 -9.48
C PHE A 54 -4.76 10.02 -9.56
N VAL A 55 -4.65 8.83 -10.14
CA VAL A 55 -3.40 8.11 -10.35
C VAL A 55 -3.03 8.18 -11.82
N GLU A 56 -1.79 8.58 -12.11
CA GLU A 56 -1.21 8.46 -13.44
C GLU A 56 -0.68 7.04 -13.65
N VAL A 57 -1.37 6.29 -14.49
CA VAL A 57 -1.02 4.91 -14.82
C VAL A 57 0.07 4.90 -15.89
N LYS A 58 1.28 4.47 -15.50
CA LYS A 58 2.40 4.26 -16.43
C LYS A 58 2.36 2.89 -17.09
N LYS A 59 1.89 1.89 -16.35
CA LYS A 59 1.84 0.49 -16.76
C LYS A 59 0.47 -0.10 -16.39
N PRO A 60 -0.20 -0.82 -17.31
CA PRO A 60 -1.53 -1.37 -17.05
C PRO A 60 -1.50 -2.65 -16.20
N GLU A 61 -0.33 -3.28 -16.00
CA GLU A 61 -0.20 -4.53 -15.27
C GLU A 61 -0.34 -4.35 -13.76
N ASN A 62 -0.91 -5.36 -13.10
CA ASN A 62 -0.99 -5.38 -11.65
C ASN A 62 0.40 -5.58 -11.03
N VAL A 63 0.62 -4.92 -9.90
CA VAL A 63 1.86 -5.09 -9.12
C VAL A 63 1.65 -6.14 -8.04
N VAL A 64 2.54 -7.12 -7.97
CA VAL A 64 2.57 -8.12 -6.90
C VAL A 64 3.66 -7.79 -5.88
N ILE A 65 3.40 -8.09 -4.62
CA ILE A 65 4.37 -7.96 -3.53
C ILE A 65 5.20 -9.23 -3.46
N GLN A 66 6.51 -9.09 -3.56
CA GLN A 66 7.42 -10.24 -3.66
C GLN A 66 7.40 -11.07 -2.37
N ARG A 67 7.06 -12.36 -2.47
CA ARG A 67 7.31 -13.32 -1.39
C ARG A 67 8.80 -13.49 -1.13
N THR A 68 9.15 -13.65 0.13
CA THR A 68 10.50 -13.86 0.63
C THR A 68 10.71 -15.30 1.09
N CYS A 69 11.96 -15.68 1.31
CA CYS A 69 12.30 -16.98 1.86
C CYS A 69 12.27 -16.94 3.39
N GLU A 70 12.02 -18.08 4.03
CA GLU A 70 11.93 -18.17 5.50
C GLU A 70 13.21 -17.68 6.20
N LEU A 71 14.39 -18.07 5.69
CA LEU A 71 15.69 -17.76 6.28
C LEU A 71 16.66 -17.13 5.26
N GLY A 72 16.51 -17.45 3.97
CA GLY A 72 17.42 -17.07 2.90
C GLY A 72 17.01 -15.84 2.10
N SER A 73 17.75 -15.60 1.03
CA SER A 73 17.42 -14.59 0.02
C SER A 73 16.90 -15.26 -1.25
N MET A 74 15.98 -14.56 -1.92
CA MET A 74 15.55 -14.92 -3.27
C MET A 74 16.73 -14.78 -4.23
N VAL A 75 16.93 -15.77 -5.10
CA VAL A 75 17.92 -15.74 -6.18
C VAL A 75 17.25 -16.05 -7.50
N THR A 76 17.70 -15.41 -8.57
CA THR A 76 17.22 -15.71 -9.93
C THR A 76 18.19 -16.69 -10.59
N SER A 77 17.69 -17.86 -11.00
CA SER A 77 18.54 -18.79 -11.77
C SER A 77 18.82 -18.21 -13.15
N SER A 78 20.07 -18.27 -13.61
CA SER A 78 20.45 -17.88 -14.96
C SER A 78 19.82 -18.75 -16.05
N THR A 79 19.37 -19.97 -15.71
CA THR A 79 18.79 -20.92 -16.67
C THR A 79 17.27 -20.80 -16.81
N GLU A 80 16.56 -20.44 -15.74
CA GLU A 80 15.09 -20.43 -15.70
C GLU A 80 14.52 -19.01 -15.62
N ASN A 81 15.36 -18.01 -15.32
CA ASN A 81 15.00 -16.61 -15.10
C ASN A 81 13.85 -16.42 -14.07
N LYS A 82 13.67 -17.38 -13.16
CA LYS A 82 12.66 -17.37 -12.10
C LYS A 82 13.29 -17.11 -10.73
N PRO A 83 12.79 -16.13 -9.96
CA PRO A 83 13.17 -15.97 -8.57
C PRO A 83 12.78 -17.19 -7.74
N HIS A 84 13.72 -17.73 -6.97
CA HIS A 84 13.49 -18.87 -6.08
C HIS A 84 14.32 -18.79 -4.79
N CYS A 85 13.87 -19.50 -3.77
CA CYS A 85 14.61 -19.71 -2.53
C CYS A 85 15.70 -20.77 -2.74
N ARG A 86 16.96 -20.38 -2.48
CA ARG A 86 18.13 -21.20 -2.84
C ARG A 86 18.34 -22.41 -1.93
N ARG A 87 18.12 -22.25 -0.63
CA ARG A 87 18.50 -23.23 0.42
C ARG A 87 17.35 -23.59 1.36
N ASP A 88 16.19 -22.98 1.16
CA ASP A 88 15.03 -23.05 2.05
C ASP A 88 13.73 -22.92 1.23
N THR A 89 12.62 -22.77 1.94
CA THR A 89 11.28 -22.65 1.36
C THR A 89 10.81 -21.19 1.38
N CYS A 90 9.82 -20.92 0.52
CA CYS A 90 9.06 -19.68 0.52
C CYS A 90 8.30 -19.49 1.82
N LYS A 91 8.26 -18.25 2.32
CA LYS A 91 7.38 -17.89 3.43
C LYS A 91 5.94 -18.11 3.07
N LYS A 92 5.20 -18.69 4.02
CA LYS A 92 3.75 -18.90 3.87
C LYS A 92 2.99 -17.57 3.78
N SER A 93 3.45 -16.55 4.50
CA SER A 93 2.82 -15.23 4.53
C SER A 93 3.85 -14.11 4.58
N GLU A 94 3.45 -12.94 4.09
CA GLU A 94 4.19 -11.70 4.21
C GLU A 94 3.42 -10.74 5.11
N THR A 95 4.13 -9.87 5.81
CA THR A 95 3.51 -8.90 6.73
C THR A 95 3.90 -7.47 6.38
N CYS A 96 2.95 -6.56 6.56
CA CYS A 96 3.16 -5.13 6.61
C CYS A 96 3.02 -4.74 8.07
N PHE A 97 4.17 -4.45 8.71
CA PHE A 97 4.29 -4.40 10.16
C PHE A 97 3.77 -5.70 10.79
N ASN A 98 2.70 -5.61 11.58
CA ASN A 98 2.11 -6.71 12.31
C ASN A 98 0.84 -7.26 11.66
N MET A 99 0.53 -6.84 10.43
CA MET A 99 -0.64 -7.31 9.68
C MET A 99 -0.22 -8.15 8.49
N GLU A 100 -0.85 -9.32 8.35
CA GLU A 100 -0.63 -10.22 7.22
C GLU A 100 -1.20 -9.63 5.93
N ILE A 101 -0.40 -9.67 4.86
CA ILE A 101 -0.82 -9.24 3.53
C ILE A 101 -1.57 -10.42 2.88
N PRO A 102 -2.81 -10.22 2.40
CA PRO A 102 -3.55 -11.28 1.72
C PRO A 102 -2.80 -11.88 0.54
N ASN A 103 -2.82 -13.22 0.44
CA ASN A 103 -2.11 -13.97 -0.60
C ASN A 103 -2.42 -13.51 -2.03
N LYS A 104 -3.62 -12.96 -2.29
CA LYS A 104 -3.99 -12.43 -3.61
C LYS A 104 -3.14 -11.24 -4.08
N TYR A 105 -2.41 -10.59 -3.18
CA TYR A 105 -1.49 -9.49 -3.54
C TYR A 105 -0.03 -9.94 -3.62
N LEU A 106 0.26 -11.21 -3.32
CA LEU A 106 1.61 -11.74 -3.23
C LEU A 106 2.03 -12.41 -4.55
N SER A 107 3.31 -12.32 -4.88
CA SER A 107 3.87 -12.95 -6.07
C SER A 107 3.93 -14.47 -5.94
N ALA A 108 4.11 -15.16 -7.08
CA ALA A 108 4.50 -16.56 -7.07
C ALA A 108 5.83 -16.72 -6.33
N CYS A 109 6.02 -17.88 -5.71
CA CYS A 109 7.28 -18.21 -5.09
C CYS A 109 7.69 -19.64 -5.38
N HIS A 110 8.99 -19.80 -5.66
CA HIS A 110 9.60 -21.06 -6.00
C HIS A 110 10.69 -21.40 -4.99
N ALA A 111 10.93 -22.68 -4.76
CA ALA A 111 12.02 -23.16 -3.92
C ALA A 111 12.80 -24.23 -4.67
N ARG A 112 14.12 -24.26 -4.48
CA ARG A 112 14.96 -25.30 -5.07
C ARG A 112 14.81 -26.60 -4.27
N LYS A 113 14.33 -27.65 -4.93
CA LYS A 113 14.26 -29.00 -4.39
C LYS A 113 15.17 -29.91 -5.22
N TYR A 114 16.30 -30.30 -4.64
CA TYR A 114 17.38 -31.01 -5.35
C TYR A 114 17.92 -30.21 -6.56
N ARG A 115 17.73 -30.72 -7.78
CA ARG A 115 18.16 -30.08 -9.03
C ARG A 115 17.04 -29.32 -9.74
N GLU A 116 15.83 -29.32 -9.20
CA GLU A 116 14.65 -28.72 -9.81
C GLU A 116 14.16 -27.53 -8.99
N THR A 117 13.67 -26.51 -9.69
CA THR A 117 12.94 -25.41 -9.09
C THR A 117 11.46 -25.76 -9.06
N LYS A 118 10.88 -25.81 -7.86
CA LYS A 118 9.45 -26.12 -7.68
C LYS A 118 8.67 -24.88 -7.26
N GLU A 119 7.52 -24.67 -7.87
CA GLU A 119 6.55 -23.67 -7.41
C GLU A 119 5.94 -24.12 -6.08
N MET A 120 6.03 -23.24 -5.08
CA MET A 120 5.50 -23.45 -3.74
C MET A 120 4.20 -22.68 -3.53
N PHE A 121 4.07 -21.51 -4.15
CA PHE A 121 2.89 -20.67 -4.13
C PHE A 121 2.67 -20.08 -5.52
N THR A 122 1.42 -20.12 -5.98
CA THR A 122 0.98 -19.48 -7.22
C THR A 122 0.93 -17.97 -7.05
N GLU A 123 1.06 -17.25 -8.16
CA GLU A 123 0.89 -15.80 -8.18
C GLU A 123 -0.56 -15.41 -7.85
N GLY A 124 -0.70 -14.34 -7.05
CA GLY A 124 -2.00 -13.72 -6.78
C GLY A 124 -2.44 -12.78 -7.90
N GLU A 125 -3.63 -12.22 -7.76
CA GLU A 125 -4.19 -11.21 -8.68
C GLU A 125 -3.33 -9.94 -8.76
N GLY A 126 -2.59 -9.61 -7.71
CA GLY A 126 -1.83 -8.36 -7.59
C GLY A 126 -2.70 -7.14 -7.28
N ILE A 127 -2.06 -5.99 -7.23
CA ILE A 127 -2.66 -4.69 -6.93
C ILE A 127 -2.81 -3.93 -8.25
N ALA A 128 -4.02 -3.47 -8.56
CA ALA A 128 -4.25 -2.75 -9.82
C ALA A 128 -3.48 -1.41 -9.88
N PRO A 129 -3.15 -0.89 -11.07
CA PRO A 129 -2.29 0.30 -11.20
C PRO A 129 -2.82 1.55 -10.48
N ASN A 130 -4.15 1.71 -10.37
CA ASN A 130 -4.80 2.80 -9.65
C ASN A 130 -5.29 2.43 -8.24
N GLU A 131 -4.96 1.23 -7.78
CA GLU A 131 -5.39 0.71 -6.49
C GLU A 131 -4.37 1.05 -5.38
N PHE A 132 -4.90 1.22 -4.18
CA PHE A 132 -4.15 1.27 -2.93
C PHE A 132 -4.79 0.32 -1.93
N VAL A 133 -4.05 -0.71 -1.51
CA VAL A 133 -4.51 -1.65 -0.49
C VAL A 133 -4.27 -1.05 0.88
N LEU A 134 -5.35 -0.83 1.63
CA LEU A 134 -5.29 -0.26 2.98
C LEU A 134 -5.52 -1.36 4.01
N LEU A 135 -4.46 -1.79 4.68
CA LEU A 135 -4.54 -2.69 5.82
C LEU A 135 -5.05 -1.91 7.06
N VAL A 136 -6.09 -2.40 7.72
CA VAL A 136 -6.71 -1.74 8.87
C VAL A 136 -6.56 -2.64 10.09
N SER A 137 -5.78 -2.19 11.07
CA SER A 137 -5.50 -2.94 12.29
C SER A 137 -5.84 -2.15 13.54
N ARG A 138 -5.90 -2.85 14.68
CA ARG A 138 -6.05 -2.25 16.01
C ARG A 138 -5.19 -3.03 16.99
N ASN A 139 -4.07 -2.45 17.39
CA ASN A 139 -3.12 -3.06 18.31
C ASN A 139 -2.27 -1.98 18.99
N ASN A 140 -1.54 -2.35 20.06
CA ASN A 140 -0.75 -1.42 20.86
C ASN A 140 0.71 -1.28 20.39
N VAL A 141 1.08 -1.84 19.24
CA VAL A 141 2.45 -1.75 18.71
C VAL A 141 2.68 -0.33 18.20
N SER A 142 3.80 0.27 18.60
CA SER A 142 4.19 1.64 18.21
C SER A 142 3.19 2.72 18.63
N CYS A 143 2.35 2.45 19.64
CA CYS A 143 1.42 3.42 20.20
C CYS A 143 2.07 4.17 21.37
N GLY A 144 2.32 5.47 21.18
CA GLY A 144 2.70 6.38 22.26
C GLY A 144 1.49 6.85 23.07
N GLY A 145 1.71 7.46 24.24
CA GLY A 145 0.65 7.79 25.21
C GLY A 145 -0.50 8.65 24.68
N ASN A 146 -0.26 9.49 23.66
CA ASN A 146 -1.27 10.38 23.06
C ASN A 146 -1.56 10.06 21.58
N VAL A 147 -1.07 8.92 21.07
CA VAL A 147 -1.25 8.53 19.67
C VAL A 147 -2.62 7.87 19.52
N LEU A 148 -3.52 8.46 18.74
CA LEU A 148 -4.86 7.91 18.48
C LEU A 148 -4.81 6.77 17.46
N ALA A 149 -3.99 6.96 16.43
CA ALA A 149 -3.69 6.02 15.39
C ALA A 149 -2.34 6.38 14.77
N TRP A 150 -1.77 5.47 14.01
CA TRP A 150 -0.60 5.73 13.17
C TRP A 150 -0.77 5.03 11.83
N ALA A 151 -0.04 5.49 10.81
CA ALA A 151 -0.03 4.88 9.50
C ALA A 151 1.32 4.97 8.79
N SER A 152 1.51 4.07 7.85
CA SER A 152 2.67 4.04 6.95
C SER A 152 2.32 3.30 5.66
N TYR A 153 3.02 3.61 4.58
CA TYR A 153 3.09 2.70 3.45
C TYR A 153 4.04 1.52 3.77
N CYS A 154 3.84 0.41 3.08
CA CYS A 154 4.67 -0.79 3.18
C CYS A 154 5.21 -1.26 1.82
N SER A 155 4.54 -0.89 0.74
CA SER A 155 4.99 -1.18 -0.62
C SER A 155 4.72 0.00 -1.53
N GLN A 156 5.53 0.10 -2.57
CA GLN A 156 5.44 1.10 -3.61
C GLN A 156 5.47 0.39 -4.96
N ASP A 157 4.80 0.99 -5.93
CA ASP A 157 4.92 0.62 -7.33
C ASP A 157 6.39 0.77 -7.77
N PRO A 158 7.02 -0.27 -8.33
CA PRO A 158 8.45 -0.25 -8.68
C PRO A 158 8.77 0.70 -9.85
N HIS A 159 7.77 1.15 -10.60
CA HIS A 159 7.93 2.03 -11.75
C HIS A 159 7.60 3.48 -11.45
N THR A 160 6.68 3.73 -10.51
CA THR A 160 6.25 5.09 -10.18
C THR A 160 6.65 5.54 -8.77
N SER A 161 7.18 4.64 -7.95
CA SER A 161 7.44 4.85 -6.52
C SER A 161 6.20 5.31 -5.74
N ARG A 162 4.99 5.15 -6.30
CA ARG A 162 3.74 5.49 -5.64
C ARG A 162 3.43 4.43 -4.58
N PRO A 163 3.13 4.78 -3.33
CA PRO A 163 2.58 3.83 -2.38
C PRO A 163 1.36 3.09 -2.96
N ASN A 164 1.38 1.75 -2.92
CA ASN A 164 0.30 0.89 -3.43
C ASN A 164 -0.25 -0.06 -2.35
N LEU A 165 0.44 -0.20 -1.22
CA LEU A 165 -0.05 -0.87 -0.02
C LEU A 165 0.44 -0.12 1.21
N GLY A 166 -0.45 0.10 2.17
CA GLY A 166 -0.10 0.67 3.47
C GLY A 166 -1.02 0.16 4.58
N ILE A 167 -0.77 0.65 5.79
CA ILE A 167 -1.49 0.28 7.01
C ILE A 167 -1.95 1.52 7.76
N VAL A 168 -3.13 1.42 8.37
CA VAL A 168 -3.60 2.27 9.46
C VAL A 168 -3.80 1.37 10.68
N ASN A 169 -3.19 1.74 11.80
CA ASN A 169 -3.39 1.08 13.09
C ASN A 169 -4.05 2.03 14.09
N TYR A 170 -5.18 1.62 14.64
CA TYR A 170 -5.80 2.33 15.77
C TYR A 170 -5.15 1.90 17.08
N CYS A 171 -4.69 2.89 17.86
CA CYS A 171 -4.08 2.68 19.18
C CYS A 171 -5.10 2.68 20.32
N LEU A 172 -6.31 3.18 20.06
CA LEU A 172 -7.37 3.32 21.05
C LEU A 172 -7.87 1.98 21.59
N THR A 173 -8.28 1.97 22.87
CA THR A 173 -9.04 0.86 23.45
C THR A 173 -10.37 0.67 22.71
N GLU A 174 -10.98 -0.50 22.79
CA GLU A 174 -12.28 -0.75 22.15
C GLU A 174 -13.33 0.23 22.68
N ASP A 175 -13.37 0.42 24.00
CA ASP A 175 -14.28 1.37 24.66
C ASP A 175 -14.02 2.82 24.25
N ALA A 176 -12.76 3.21 24.10
CA ALA A 176 -12.41 4.56 23.62
C ALA A 176 -12.91 4.79 22.19
N ILE A 177 -12.82 3.81 21.30
CA ILE A 177 -13.37 3.91 19.94
C ILE A 177 -14.90 3.98 19.98
N LEU A 178 -15.53 3.14 20.79
CA LEU A 178 -16.99 3.14 20.96
C LEU A 178 -17.51 4.47 21.50
N GLY A 179 -16.78 5.10 22.43
CA GLY A 179 -17.11 6.43 22.99
C GLY A 179 -16.68 7.62 22.14
N ALA A 180 -15.79 7.44 21.15
CA ALA A 180 -15.25 8.54 20.36
C ALA A 180 -16.33 9.26 19.52
N ASN A 181 -16.16 10.56 19.27
CA ASN A 181 -16.99 11.25 18.29
C ASN A 181 -16.74 10.66 16.88
N GLU A 182 -17.80 10.36 16.12
CA GLU A 182 -17.67 9.71 14.80
C GLU A 182 -16.88 10.56 13.79
N LYS A 183 -17.18 11.87 13.73
CA LYS A 183 -16.46 12.80 12.86
C LYS A 183 -14.98 12.89 13.24
N LYS A 184 -14.68 12.94 14.55
CA LYS A 184 -13.29 12.94 15.02
C LYS A 184 -12.54 11.68 14.60
N LEU A 185 -13.17 10.51 14.70
CA LEU A 185 -12.57 9.24 14.29
C LEU A 185 -12.33 9.19 12.77
N GLU A 186 -13.30 9.66 11.98
CA GLU A 186 -13.14 9.79 10.52
C GLU A 186 -12.01 10.77 10.16
N ASP A 187 -11.92 11.93 10.81
CA ASP A 187 -10.88 12.92 10.53
C ASP A 187 -9.48 12.42 10.90
N VAL A 188 -9.35 11.69 12.02
CA VAL A 188 -8.10 10.96 12.34
C VAL A 188 -7.80 9.92 11.26
N THR A 189 -8.80 9.16 10.82
CA THR A 189 -8.61 8.14 9.79
C THR A 189 -8.18 8.76 8.44
N LYS A 190 -8.74 9.91 8.05
CA LYS A 190 -8.30 10.67 6.86
C LYS A 190 -6.84 11.08 6.98
N HIS A 191 -6.45 11.61 8.14
CA HIS A 191 -5.08 12.00 8.43
C HIS A 191 -4.11 10.82 8.31
N GLU A 192 -4.45 9.67 8.90
CA GLU A 192 -3.59 8.49 8.81
C GLU A 192 -3.52 7.90 7.39
N ILE A 193 -4.64 7.86 6.65
CA ILE A 193 -4.60 7.44 5.24
C ILE A 193 -3.71 8.39 4.41
N CYS A 194 -3.65 9.68 4.74
CA CYS A 194 -2.71 10.63 4.12
C CYS A 194 -1.27 10.13 4.23
N HIS A 195 -0.84 9.73 5.42
CA HIS A 195 0.49 9.19 5.64
C HIS A 195 0.72 7.87 4.90
N ALA A 196 -0.28 6.97 4.90
CA ALA A 196 -0.22 5.72 4.15
C ALA A 196 -0.12 5.94 2.63
N LEU A 197 -0.69 7.03 2.11
CA LEU A 197 -0.58 7.43 0.70
C LEU A 197 0.75 8.12 0.35
N GLY A 198 1.63 8.32 1.33
CA GLY A 198 2.97 8.87 1.11
C GLY A 198 3.10 10.38 1.33
N PHE A 199 2.10 11.05 1.92
CA PHE A 199 2.21 12.44 2.34
C PHE A 199 3.06 12.51 3.63
N LEU A 200 4.36 12.34 3.45
CA LEU A 200 5.37 12.22 4.50
C LEU A 200 6.58 13.10 4.17
N PRO A 201 7.20 13.77 5.15
CA PRO A 201 8.40 14.58 4.92
C PRO A 201 9.49 13.83 4.15
N THR A 202 9.74 12.57 4.49
CA THR A 202 10.75 11.71 3.84
C THR A 202 10.49 11.47 2.35
N VAL A 203 9.23 11.40 1.94
CA VAL A 203 8.83 11.27 0.54
C VAL A 203 9.05 12.61 -0.17
N TYR A 204 8.63 13.72 0.43
CA TYR A 204 8.83 15.05 -0.14
C TYR A 204 10.30 15.45 -0.26
N SER A 205 11.17 14.97 0.63
CA SER A 205 12.62 15.21 0.51
C SER A 205 13.24 14.57 -0.73
N ASN A 206 12.66 13.49 -1.25
CA ASN A 206 13.23 12.69 -2.33
C ASN A 206 12.33 12.60 -3.57
N LEU A 207 11.22 13.35 -3.61
CA LEU A 207 10.27 13.30 -4.71
C LEU A 207 10.96 13.78 -6.01
N PRO A 208 11.11 12.92 -7.03
CA PRO A 208 11.87 13.26 -8.24
C PRO A 208 11.34 14.52 -8.93
N ASP A 209 10.02 14.64 -9.00
CA ASP A 209 9.31 15.72 -9.70
C ASP A 209 9.18 17.01 -8.85
N LEU A 210 9.58 17.00 -7.58
CA LEU A 210 9.53 18.19 -6.73
C LEU A 210 10.84 18.99 -6.87
N SER A 211 10.72 20.25 -7.26
CA SER A 211 11.89 21.14 -7.39
C SER A 211 12.64 21.24 -6.06
N PRO A 212 13.99 21.28 -6.07
CA PRO A 212 14.80 21.21 -4.85
C PRO A 212 14.42 22.19 -3.75
N GLN A 213 14.01 23.41 -4.11
CA GLN A 213 13.60 24.46 -3.17
C GLN A 213 12.31 24.16 -2.40
N TYR A 214 11.49 23.21 -2.85
CA TYR A 214 10.26 22.78 -2.18
C TYR A 214 10.43 21.46 -1.43
N ARG A 215 11.60 20.82 -1.51
CA ARG A 215 11.88 19.58 -0.80
C ARG A 215 12.03 19.88 0.69
N MET A 216 11.42 19.05 1.54
CA MET A 216 11.58 19.20 2.97
C MET A 216 13.04 18.94 3.38
N PRO A 217 13.69 19.83 4.15
CA PRO A 217 15.05 19.60 4.62
C PRO A 217 15.10 18.39 5.56
N ASN A 218 16.07 17.51 5.36
CA ASN A 218 16.40 16.37 6.25
C ASN A 218 15.32 15.29 6.46
N GLY A 219 14.22 15.29 5.69
CA GLY A 219 13.18 14.26 5.79
C GLY A 219 12.52 14.15 7.16
N LYS A 220 12.55 15.22 7.97
CA LYS A 220 11.98 15.30 9.31
C LYS A 220 10.97 16.43 9.39
#